data_AF-A0A930THT2-F1
#
_entry.id   AF-A0A930THT2-F1
#
_cell.length_a   1.000
_cell.length_b   1.000
_cell.length_c   1.000
_cell.angle_alpha   90.00
_cell.angle_beta   90.00
_cell.angle_gamma   90.00
#
_symmetry.space_group_name_H-M   'P 1'
#
loop_
_entity.id
_entity.type
_entity.pdbx_description
1 polymer ?
#
loop_
_entity_poly.entity_id
_entity_poly.type
_entity_poly.pdbx_seq_one_letter_code
_entity_poly.pdbx_strand_id
1 'polypeptide(L)' 'MIANAEILFEVTTPLGFSVRTTAEYWQFIVTIKHPVMLDRLADVQNTFDPDEIRLSKTDSQG' A
#
# COMPACT_ATOMS: atom_id res chain seq x y z
N MET A 1 -3.71 24.25 -6.74
CA MET A 1 -3.63 23.25 -7.83
C MET A 1 -3.03 22.00 -7.22
N ILE A 2 -3.84 21.16 -6.58
CA ILE A 2 -3.34 19.90 -6.00
C ILE A 2 -3.00 18.98 -7.17
N ALA A 3 -1.73 18.61 -7.27
CA ALA A 3 -1.24 17.70 -8.29
C ALA A 3 -2.18 16.49 -8.37
N ASN A 4 -2.71 16.24 -9.55
CA ASN A 4 -3.41 15.00 -9.88
C ASN A 4 -2.34 13.89 -9.84
N ALA A 5 -1.88 13.54 -8.65
CA ALA A 5 -0.91 12.49 -8.46
C ALA A 5 -1.62 11.22 -8.89
N GLU A 6 -1.33 10.77 -10.11
CA GLU A 6 -1.96 9.61 -10.73
C GLU A 6 -1.84 8.45 -9.74
N ILE A 7 -3.00 8.01 -9.25
CA ILE A 7 -3.07 6.90 -8.31
C ILE A 7 -2.56 5.68 -9.08
N LEU A 8 -1.41 5.16 -8.67
CA LEU A 8 -0.80 3.99 -9.28
C LEU A 8 -1.62 2.75 -8.93
N PHE A 9 -2.06 2.66 -7.68
CA PHE A 9 -3.02 1.67 -7.25
C PHE A 9 -3.76 2.12 -5.99
N GLU A 10 -4.96 1.58 -5.83
CA GLU A 10 -5.80 1.69 -4.65
C GLU A 10 -6.30 0.28 -4.32
N VAL A 11 -6.00 -0.18 -3.11
CA VAL A 11 -6.46 -1.48 -2.60
C VAL A 11 -7.28 -1.24 -1.33
N THR A 12 -8.49 -1.79 -1.31
CA THR A 12 -9.35 -1.81 -0.13
C THR A 12 -8.99 -3.00 0.72
N THR A 13 -8.55 -2.75 1.95
CA THR A 13 -8.26 -3.83 2.90
C THR A 13 -9.56 -4.33 3.52
N PRO A 14 -9.63 -5.62 3.88
CA PRO A 14 -10.80 -6.20 4.55
C PRO A 14 -11.03 -5.66 5.97
N LEU A 15 -10.07 -4.89 6.51
CA LEU A 15 -10.20 -4.12 7.75
C LEU A 15 -11.04 -2.84 7.58
N GLY A 16 -11.48 -2.52 6.36
CA GLY A 16 -12.36 -1.39 6.07
C GLY A 16 -11.63 -0.07 5.80
N PHE A 17 -10.33 -0.11 5.54
CA PHE A 17 -9.56 1.06 5.10
C PHE A 17 -8.97 0.85 3.71
N SER A 18 -8.80 1.93 2.96
CA SER A 18 -8.22 1.86 1.61
C SER A 18 -6.79 2.40 1.64
N VAL A 19 -5.86 1.62 1.10
CA VAL A 19 -4.47 2.02 0.90
C VAL A 19 -4.30 2.41 -0.55
N ARG A 20 -3.86 3.64 -0.79
CA ARG A 20 -3.53 4.13 -2.13
C ARG A 20 -2.08 4.58 -2.20
N THR A 21 -1.45 4.37 -3.34
CA THR A 21 -0.16 4.98 -3.67
C THR A 21 -0.23 5.68 -5.02
N THR A 22 0.60 6.68 -5.21
CA THR A 22 0.71 7.42 -6.47
C THR A 22 1.95 6.98 -7.24
N ALA A 23 1.92 7.16 -8.56
CA ALA A 23 3.04 6.77 -9.42
C ALA A 23 4.32 7.52 -9.02
N GLU A 24 4.21 8.81 -8.68
CA GLU A 24 5.31 9.64 -8.20
C GLU A 24 5.93 9.11 -6.90
N TYR A 25 5.08 8.74 -5.92
CA TYR A 25 5.56 8.25 -4.63
C TYR A 25 6.18 6.85 -4.76
N TRP A 26 5.59 5.99 -5.58
CA TRP A 26 6.15 4.68 -5.90
C TRP A 26 7.50 4.81 -6.63
N GLN A 27 7.59 5.68 -7.64
CA GLN A 27 8.84 5.97 -8.34
C GLN A 27 9.91 6.48 -7.35
N PHE A 28 9.56 7.36 -6.41
CA PHE A 28 10.49 7.78 -5.37
C PHE A 28 10.96 6.60 -4.49
N ILE A 29 10.07 5.70 -4.08
CA ILE A 29 10.43 4.52 -3.29
C ILE A 29 11.38 3.62 -4.06
N VAL A 30 11.08 3.29 -5.30
CA VAL A 30 11.90 2.37 -6.10
C VAL A 30 13.21 3.04 -6.54
N THR A 31 13.22 4.33 -6.85
CA THR A 31 14.46 4.99 -7.30
C THR A 31 15.38 5.36 -6.14
N ILE A 32 14.83 5.82 -5.01
CA ILE A 32 15.63 6.40 -3.92
C ILE A 32 15.79 5.44 -2.74
N LYS A 33 14.71 4.79 -2.30
CA LYS A 33 14.74 3.99 -1.08
C LYS A 33 15.16 2.53 -1.35
N HIS A 34 14.48 1.88 -2.29
CA HIS A 34 14.56 0.43 -2.50
C HIS A 34 14.27 0.07 -3.96
N PRO A 35 15.25 0.08 -4.87
CA PRO A 35 15.07 -0.33 -6.27
C PRO A 35 14.59 -1.76 -6.47
N VAL A 36 14.80 -2.61 -5.47
CA VAL A 36 14.26 -3.96 -5.42
C VAL A 36 12.73 -4.01 -5.35
N MET A 37 12.05 -2.91 -4.99
CA MET A 37 10.60 -2.84 -4.92
C MET A 37 9.94 -2.68 -6.29
N LEU A 38 10.68 -2.31 -7.35
CA LEU A 38 10.11 -1.99 -8.68
C LEU A 38 9.21 -3.10 -9.24
N ASP A 39 9.65 -4.35 -9.11
CA ASP A 39 8.93 -5.54 -9.57
C ASP A 39 7.99 -6.14 -8.51
N ARG A 40 8.00 -5.58 -7.29
CA ARG A 40 7.23 -6.08 -6.14
C ARG A 40 5.89 -5.38 -5.96
N LEU A 41 5.47 -4.55 -6.93
CA LEU A 41 4.18 -3.86 -6.86
C LEU A 41 3.01 -4.84 -6.67
N ALA A 42 3.02 -5.94 -7.45
CA ALA A 42 2.00 -6.98 -7.36
C ALA A 42 2.05 -7.73 -6.01
N ASP A 43 3.25 -7.98 -5.49
CA ASP A 43 3.47 -8.62 -4.19
C ASP A 43 2.95 -7.75 -3.03
N VAL A 44 3.16 -6.44 -3.12
CA VAL A 44 2.63 -5.44 -2.19
C VAL A 44 1.10 -5.43 -2.25
N GLN A 45 0.50 -5.42 -3.43
CA GLN A 45 -0.97 -5.48 -3.58
C GLN A 45 -1.53 -6.77 -2.97
N ASN A 46 -0.91 -7.91 -3.25
CA ASN A 46 -1.31 -9.22 -2.72
C ASN A 46 -1.18 -9.29 -1.19
N THR A 47 -0.27 -8.52 -0.59
CA THR A 47 -0.12 -8.43 0.86
C THR A 47 -1.33 -7.78 1.54
N PHE A 48 -2.08 -6.93 0.82
CA PHE A 48 -3.27 -6.25 1.36
C PHE A 48 -4.56 -7.06 1.22
N ASP A 49 -4.54 -8.19 0.51
CA ASP A 49 -5.64 -9.16 0.41
C ASP A 49 -5.22 -10.52 1.02
N PRO A 50 -4.97 -10.60 2.34
CA PRO A 50 -4.64 -11.87 2.97
C PRO A 50 -5.89 -12.74 3.15
N ASP A 51 -5.75 -14.05 2.92
CA ASP A 51 -6.79 -15.06 3.19
C ASP A 51 -7.14 -15.12 4.70
N GLU A 52 -6.18 -14.80 5.57
CA GLU A 52 -6.37 -14.70 7.02
C GLU A 52 -5.96 -13.32 7.54
N ILE A 53 -6.90 -12.60 8.15
CA ILE A 53 -6.65 -11.32 8.82
C ILE A 53 -6.56 -11.57 10.32
N ARG A 54 -5.34 -11.51 10.86
CA ARG A 54 -5.13 -11.70 12.30
C ARG A 54 -5.12 -10.36 13.02
N LEU A 55 -6.29 -9.90 13.43
CA LEU A 55 -6.42 -8.74 14.31
C LEU A 55 -6.11 -9.16 15.76
N SER A 56 -5.03 -8.63 16.32
CA SER A 56 -4.78 -8.78 17.75
C SER A 56 -5.88 -8.05 18.54
N LYS A 57 -6.59 -8.77 19.40
CA LYS A 57 -7.65 -8.22 20.29
C LYS A 57 -7.16 -7.10 21.23
N THR A 58 -5.85 -6.88 21.31
CA THR A 58 -5.21 -5.91 22.21
C THR A 58 -4.92 -4.56 21.54
N ASP A 59 -5.11 -4.41 20.22
CA ASP A 59 -4.99 -3.09 19.56
C ASP A 59 -6.29 -2.28 19.68
N SER A 60 -6.88 -2.32 20.87
CA SER A 60 -7.77 -1.25 21.34
C SER A 60 -6.89 -0.39 22.22
N GLN A 61 -6.30 0.65 21.63
CA GLN A 61 -5.53 1.63 22.39
C GLN A 61 -6.44 2.16 23.52
N GLY A 62 -6.00 1.93 24.76
CA GLY A 62 -6.54 2.57 25.95
C GLY A 62 -6.11 4.03 26.08
#